data_AF-A0A7W6XXC1-F1
#
_entry.id   AF-A0A7W6XXC1-F1
#
_cell.length_a   1.000
_cell.length_b   1.000
_cell.length_c   1.000
_cell.angle_alpha   90.00
_cell.angle_beta   90.00
_cell.angle_gamma   90.00
#
_symmetry.space_group_name_H-M   'P 1'
#
loop_
_entity.id
_entity.type
_entity.pdbx_description
1 polymer ?
#
loop_
_entity_poly.entity_id
_entity_poly.type
_entity_poly.pdbx_seq_one_letter_code
_entity_poly.pdbx_strand_id
1 'polypeptide(L)'
;MRYRAVSYNRCLLCINAAVRVLLGSSSIFLAQEAALDTPKQYCESINLPDVLSIRNVSELYLKFNDEFHSNDTIIISIPEGAEADLSFVQLIESSRRQAKAKGKTFKLSSPACGSVLKVLERAGFIESFDHEDANFWLHKEVTL
;
A
#
# COMPACT_ATOMS: atom_id res chain seq x y z
N MET A 1 0.83 -32.43 -25.65
CA MET A 1 0.19 -32.99 -24.44
C MET A 1 -0.55 -31.86 -23.74
N ARG A 2 -1.88 -31.97 -23.64
CA ARG A 2 -2.77 -30.99 -23.01
C ARG A 2 -3.20 -31.59 -21.66
N TYR A 3 -3.02 -30.86 -20.56
CA TYR A 3 -3.65 -31.21 -19.29
C TYR A 3 -4.60 -30.09 -18.86
N ARG A 4 -5.80 -30.52 -18.49
CA ARG A 4 -6.99 -29.75 -18.14
C ARG A 4 -7.05 -29.57 -16.62
N ALA A 5 -7.61 -28.45 -16.20
CA ALA A 5 -7.74 -27.97 -14.84
C ALA A 5 -8.48 -28.91 -13.87
N VAL A 6 -8.14 -28.82 -12.58
CA VAL A 6 -9.02 -29.20 -11.46
C VAL A 6 -9.21 -28.00 -10.55
N SER A 7 -10.48 -27.67 -10.41
CA SER A 7 -11.14 -26.67 -9.57
C SER A 7 -11.09 -27.07 -8.10
N TYR A 8 -10.80 -26.15 -7.18
CA TYR A 8 -11.20 -26.28 -5.77
C TYR A 8 -11.54 -24.92 -5.14
N ASN A 9 -12.72 -24.91 -4.50
CA ASN A 9 -13.18 -23.98 -3.47
C ASN A 9 -13.85 -22.66 -3.86
N ARG A 10 -14.93 -22.81 -4.65
CA ARG A 10 -16.16 -22.04 -4.48
C ARG A 10 -16.94 -22.60 -3.28
N CYS A 11 -16.68 -22.14 -2.04
CA CYS A 11 -17.42 -22.61 -0.86
C CYS A 11 -17.47 -21.60 0.30
N LEU A 12 -17.93 -20.37 0.07
CA LEU A 12 -18.26 -19.46 1.17
C LEU A 12 -19.35 -18.42 0.80
N LEU A 13 -20.40 -18.85 0.08
CA LEU A 13 -21.51 -17.96 -0.30
C LEU A 13 -22.92 -18.47 0.06
N CYS A 14 -23.06 -19.46 0.95
CA CYS A 14 -24.36 -20.09 1.24
C CYS A 14 -24.90 -19.93 2.67
N ILE A 15 -24.35 -19.06 3.52
CA ILE A 15 -24.80 -18.97 4.93
C ILE A 15 -25.84 -17.85 5.20
N ASN A 16 -25.97 -16.82 4.35
CA ASN A 16 -26.83 -15.66 4.69
C ASN A 16 -28.23 -15.60 4.03
N ALA A 17 -28.72 -16.70 3.44
CA ALA A 17 -30.02 -16.68 2.73
C ALA A 17 -31.21 -17.35 3.47
N ALA A 18 -31.04 -17.88 4.68
CA ALA A 18 -32.05 -18.76 5.30
C ALA A 18 -32.75 -18.23 6.58
N VAL A 19 -32.44 -17.04 7.09
CA VAL A 19 -33.00 -16.54 8.38
C VAL A 19 -34.07 -15.44 8.22
N ARG A 20 -34.48 -15.10 6.99
CA ARG A 20 -35.35 -13.92 6.76
C ARG A 20 -36.84 -14.20 6.51
N VAL A 21 -37.34 -15.42 6.73
CA VAL A 21 -38.73 -15.80 6.31
C VAL A 21 -39.75 -15.94 7.46
N LEU A 22 -39.39 -15.89 8.75
CA LEU A 22 -40.34 -16.35 9.78
C LEU A 22 -40.59 -15.45 11.00
N LEU A 23 -40.49 -14.13 10.91
CA LEU A 23 -41.17 -13.27 11.90
C LEU A 23 -41.72 -11.99 11.24
N GLY A 24 -43.05 -11.90 11.23
CA GLY A 24 -43.81 -10.78 10.69
C GLY A 24 -43.88 -9.57 11.62
N SER A 25 -44.07 -8.42 10.96
CA SER A 25 -44.86 -7.27 11.40
C SER A 25 -44.51 -6.61 12.74
N SER A 26 -43.74 -5.53 12.67
CA SER A 26 -44.13 -4.25 13.27
C SER A 26 -43.33 -3.12 12.64
N SER A 27 -44.06 -2.06 12.30
CA SER A 27 -43.55 -0.83 11.70
C SER A 27 -42.55 -0.12 12.63
N ILE A 28 -41.94 0.94 12.09
CA ILE A 28 -41.05 1.92 12.72
C ILE A 28 -39.56 1.52 12.80
N PHE A 29 -38.75 1.94 11.81
CA PHE A 29 -37.60 2.85 12.02
C PHE A 29 -36.87 3.10 10.68
N LEU A 30 -36.83 4.37 10.29
CA LEU A 30 -35.87 5.06 9.41
C LEU A 30 -35.18 4.26 8.30
N ALA A 31 -35.60 4.50 7.06
CA ALA A 31 -34.74 4.41 5.91
C ALA A 31 -33.67 5.50 6.01
N GLN A 32 -32.42 5.12 6.25
CA GLN A 32 -31.25 5.96 5.95
C GLN A 32 -30.18 5.07 5.30
N GLU A 33 -29.74 5.55 4.13
CA GLU A 33 -28.69 5.10 3.23
C GLU A 33 -27.92 3.79 3.51
N ALA A 34 -27.97 2.92 2.50
CA ALA A 34 -26.92 1.96 2.20
C ALA A 34 -25.58 2.70 1.93
N ALA A 35 -24.77 2.85 2.97
CA ALA A 35 -23.36 3.18 2.79
C ALA A 35 -22.61 1.92 2.36
N LEU A 36 -22.21 1.95 1.09
CA LEU A 36 -21.27 1.08 0.39
C LEU A 36 -20.19 0.50 1.33
N ASP A 37 -20.34 -0.76 1.72
CA ASP A 37 -19.25 -1.56 2.29
C ASP A 37 -18.23 -1.80 1.18
N THR A 38 -17.36 -0.82 0.97
CA THR A 38 -16.15 -1.03 0.18
C THR A 38 -15.32 -2.01 0.99
N PRO A 39 -14.93 -3.18 0.44
CA PRO A 39 -14.04 -4.07 1.17
C PRO A 39 -12.79 -3.25 1.51
N LYS A 40 -12.61 -2.95 2.80
CA LYS A 40 -11.34 -2.45 3.33
C LYS A 40 -10.35 -3.58 3.10
N GLN A 41 -9.73 -3.56 1.93
CA GLN A 41 -8.61 -4.43 1.63
C GLN A 41 -7.52 -4.00 2.61
N TYR A 42 -7.38 -4.78 3.69
CA TYR A 42 -6.37 -4.57 4.70
C TYR A 42 -5.04 -4.80 3.99
N CYS A 43 -4.46 -3.71 3.51
CA CYS A 43 -3.20 -3.75 2.81
C CYS A 43 -2.15 -3.69 3.91
N GLU A 44 -1.67 -4.87 4.30
CA GLU A 44 -0.59 -4.99 5.28
C GLU A 44 0.62 -4.20 4.80
N SER A 45 1.07 -3.27 5.62
CA SER A 45 2.24 -2.45 5.30
C SER A 45 3.50 -3.12 5.82
N ILE A 46 4.58 -3.08 5.03
CA ILE A 46 5.90 -3.49 5.46
C ILE A 46 6.43 -2.44 6.44
N ASN A 47 6.55 -2.82 7.72
CA ASN A 47 7.26 -2.01 8.70
C ASN A 47 8.77 -2.07 8.44
N LEU A 48 9.38 -0.89 8.31
CA LEU A 48 10.81 -0.71 8.10
C LEU A 48 11.55 -0.55 9.43
N PRO A 49 12.85 -0.88 9.49
CA PRO A 49 13.67 -0.69 10.69
C PRO A 49 13.99 0.80 10.93
N ASP A 50 14.48 1.12 12.12
CA ASP A 50 14.85 2.49 12.51
C ASP A 50 16.10 3.02 11.81
N VAL A 51 16.97 2.15 11.29
CA VAL A 51 18.15 2.55 10.53
C VAL A 51 17.87 2.30 9.06
N LEU A 52 17.94 3.33 8.22
CA LEU A 52 17.63 3.25 6.79
C LEU A 52 18.81 3.79 5.98
N SER A 53 19.84 2.97 5.82
CA SER A 53 21.13 3.42 5.30
C SER A 53 21.75 2.44 4.30
N ILE A 54 22.88 2.84 3.72
CA ILE A 54 23.62 1.98 2.78
C ILE A 54 23.99 0.62 3.37
N ARG A 55 24.10 0.53 4.71
CA ARG A 55 24.47 -0.71 5.41
C ARG A 55 23.40 -1.80 5.32
N ASN A 56 22.13 -1.42 5.21
CA ASN A 56 21.02 -2.37 5.14
C ASN A 56 20.15 -2.23 3.88
N VAL A 57 20.55 -1.37 2.94
CA VAL A 57 19.85 -1.17 1.67
C VAL A 57 19.68 -2.48 0.87
N SER A 58 20.66 -3.39 0.94
CA SER A 58 20.59 -4.68 0.25
C SER A 58 19.52 -5.61 0.83
N GLU A 59 19.37 -5.62 2.15
CA GLU A 59 18.32 -6.40 2.82
C GLU A 59 16.93 -5.85 2.50
N LEU A 60 16.78 -4.51 2.54
CA LEU A 60 15.54 -3.84 2.17
C LEU A 60 15.17 -4.09 0.70
N TYR A 61 16.17 -4.06 -0.20
CA TYR A 61 15.96 -4.37 -1.61
C TYR A 61 15.42 -5.79 -1.82
N LEU A 62 16.04 -6.79 -1.17
CA LEU A 62 15.57 -8.18 -1.27
C LEU A 62 14.13 -8.30 -0.76
N LYS A 63 13.83 -7.68 0.39
CA LYS A 63 12.47 -7.65 0.96
C LYS A 63 11.44 -7.06 -0.01
N PHE A 64 11.75 -5.93 -0.65
CA PHE A 64 10.84 -5.33 -1.63
C PHE A 64 10.69 -6.18 -2.88
N ASN A 65 11.77 -6.80 -3.36
CA ASN A 65 11.70 -7.66 -4.53
C ASN A 65 10.86 -8.92 -4.28
N ASP A 66 11.01 -9.55 -3.12
CA ASP A 66 10.20 -10.70 -2.71
C ASP A 66 8.71 -10.32 -2.62
N GLU A 67 8.41 -9.14 -2.10
CA GLU A 67 7.04 -8.64 -2.04
C GLU A 67 6.46 -8.38 -3.43
N PHE A 68 7.25 -7.85 -4.38
CA PHE A 68 6.82 -7.68 -5.77
C PHE A 68 6.47 -9.01 -6.44
N HIS A 69 7.03 -10.14 -6.00
CA HIS A 69 6.66 -11.45 -6.54
C HIS A 69 5.29 -11.91 -6.05
N SER A 70 4.92 -11.55 -4.82
CA SER A 70 3.70 -12.04 -4.17
C SER A 70 2.51 -11.09 -4.31
N ASN A 71 2.77 -9.78 -4.44
CA ASN A 71 1.76 -8.74 -4.34
C ASN A 71 1.83 -7.74 -5.49
N ASP A 72 0.68 -7.19 -5.87
CA ASP A 72 0.57 -6.13 -6.88
C ASP A 72 0.64 -4.72 -6.28
N THR A 73 0.43 -4.61 -4.97
CA THR A 73 0.56 -3.37 -4.22
C THR A 73 1.46 -3.60 -3.02
N ILE A 74 2.50 -2.79 -2.90
CA ILE A 74 3.38 -2.74 -1.75
C ILE A 74 3.13 -1.41 -1.03
N ILE A 75 2.86 -1.49 0.27
CA ILE A 75 2.80 -0.32 1.14
C ILE A 75 3.94 -0.44 2.15
N ILE A 76 4.74 0.60 2.31
CA ILE A 76 5.80 0.64 3.32
C ILE A 76 5.49 1.66 4.41
N SER A 77 5.84 1.31 5.64
CA SER A 77 5.71 2.15 6.83
C SER A 77 7.09 2.48 7.37
N ILE A 78 7.39 3.78 7.45
CA ILE A 78 8.64 4.31 7.96
C ILE A 78 8.39 4.76 9.41
N PRO A 79 9.10 4.22 10.40
CA PRO A 79 9.01 4.70 11.77
C PRO A 79 9.36 6.19 11.87
N GLU A 80 8.64 6.96 12.71
CA GLU A 80 8.85 8.41 12.86
C GLU A 80 10.28 8.77 13.30
N GLY A 81 10.90 7.91 14.12
CA GLY A 81 12.27 8.05 14.61
C GLY A 81 13.34 7.42 13.73
N ALA A 82 12.98 6.92 12.53
CA ALA A 82 13.97 6.30 11.66
C ALA A 82 15.00 7.32 11.17
N GLU A 83 16.25 6.90 11.08
CA GLU A 83 17.37 7.68 10.54
C GLU A 83 17.70 7.20 9.13
N ALA A 84 17.47 8.06 8.15
CA ALA A 84 17.66 7.77 6.74
C ALA A 84 18.88 8.50 6.16
N ASP A 85 19.55 7.84 5.21
CA ASP A 85 20.52 8.47 4.33
C ASP A 85 20.02 8.56 2.88
N LEU A 86 20.83 9.15 2.00
CA LEU A 86 20.48 9.30 0.59
C LEU A 86 20.28 7.97 -0.13
N SER A 87 20.98 6.91 0.28
CA SER A 87 20.87 5.60 -0.38
C SER A 87 19.49 4.97 -0.16
N PHE A 88 18.87 5.21 1.01
CA PHE A 88 17.49 4.79 1.25
C PHE A 88 16.52 5.48 0.31
N VAL A 89 16.61 6.81 0.17
CA VAL A 89 15.75 7.57 -0.77
C VAL A 89 15.92 7.04 -2.20
N GLN A 90 17.16 6.79 -2.62
CA GLN A 90 17.46 6.24 -3.95
C GLN A 90 16.90 4.82 -4.15
N LEU A 91 16.89 3.98 -3.10
CA LEU A 91 16.25 2.67 -3.14
C LEU A 91 14.75 2.79 -3.33
N ILE A 92 14.08 3.69 -2.61
CA ILE A 92 12.64 3.91 -2.75
C ILE A 92 12.29 4.39 -4.17
N GLU A 93 13.04 5.36 -4.70
CA GLU A 93 12.84 5.84 -6.07
C GLU A 93 13.06 4.76 -7.13
N SER A 94 14.09 3.93 -6.95
CA SER A 94 14.34 2.80 -7.85
C SER A 94 13.24 1.74 -7.74
N SER A 95 12.73 1.49 -6.54
CA SER A 95 11.63 0.55 -6.29
C SER A 95 10.31 1.04 -6.89
N ARG A 96 10.01 2.34 -6.80
CA ARG A 96 8.84 2.95 -7.49
C ARG A 96 8.92 2.77 -9.00
N ARG A 97 10.06 3.09 -9.61
CA ARG A 97 10.26 2.90 -11.05
C ARG A 97 10.15 1.43 -11.46
N GLN A 98 10.69 0.52 -10.65
CA GLN A 98 10.55 -0.91 -10.87
C GLN A 98 9.08 -1.37 -10.78
N ALA A 99 8.32 -0.87 -9.80
CA ALA A 99 6.90 -1.15 -9.67
C ALA A 99 6.13 -0.71 -10.91
N LYS A 100 6.33 0.56 -11.33
CA LYS A 100 5.71 1.15 -12.52
C LYS A 100 6.03 0.33 -13.78
N ALA A 101 7.29 -0.09 -13.96
CA ALA A 101 7.71 -0.92 -15.08
C ALA A 101 7.08 -2.32 -15.08
N LYS A 102 6.74 -2.86 -13.90
CA LYS A 102 6.06 -4.16 -13.73
C LYS A 102 4.52 -4.03 -13.67
N GLY A 103 3.96 -2.83 -13.82
CA GLY A 103 2.52 -2.59 -13.66
C GLY A 103 2.02 -2.76 -12.21
N LYS A 104 2.92 -2.67 -11.23
CA LYS A 104 2.63 -2.80 -9.79
C LYS A 104 2.62 -1.43 -9.12
N THR A 105 2.04 -1.38 -7.93
CA THR A 105 1.88 -0.18 -7.12
C THR A 105 2.85 -0.20 -5.93
N PHE A 106 3.53 0.92 -5.66
CA PHE A 106 4.39 1.10 -4.50
C PHE A 106 3.98 2.40 -3.79
N LYS A 107 3.69 2.34 -2.49
CA LYS A 107 3.11 3.45 -1.71
C LYS A 107 3.78 3.59 -0.35
N LEU A 108 3.81 4.82 0.17
CA LEU A 108 4.06 5.09 1.59
C LEU A 108 2.73 5.00 2.37
N SER A 109 2.77 4.49 3.60
CA SER A 109 1.62 4.51 4.50
C SER A 109 1.33 5.91 5.04
N SER A 110 2.34 6.77 5.11
CA SER A 110 2.29 8.13 5.64
C SER A 110 3.28 9.01 4.87
N PRO A 111 3.04 10.33 4.80
CA PRO A 111 3.99 11.23 4.14
C PRO A 111 5.36 11.15 4.82
N ALA A 112 6.42 11.38 4.04
CA ALA A 112 7.78 11.46 4.54
C ALA A 112 7.90 12.57 5.59
N CYS A 113 8.45 12.19 6.74
CA CYS A 113 8.70 13.07 7.88
C CYS A 113 10.13 12.86 8.39
N GLY A 114 10.50 13.59 9.44
CA GLY A 114 11.73 13.36 10.19
C GLY A 114 13.00 13.40 9.33
N SER A 115 13.85 12.38 9.48
CA SER A 115 15.13 12.29 8.77
C SER A 115 14.95 12.17 7.25
N VAL A 116 13.93 11.43 6.78
CA VAL A 116 13.65 11.22 5.36
C VAL A 116 13.35 12.54 4.67
N LEU A 117 12.48 13.37 5.27
CA LEU A 117 12.14 14.69 4.72
C LEU A 117 13.38 15.60 4.65
N LYS A 118 14.23 15.60 5.70
CA LYS A 118 15.48 16.37 5.70
C LYS A 118 16.47 15.91 4.64
N VAL A 119 16.53 14.60 4.35
CA VAL A 119 17.37 14.08 3.26
C VAL A 119 16.84 14.54 1.90
N LEU A 120 15.52 14.48 1.68
CA LEU A 120 14.89 14.95 0.46
C LEU A 120 15.18 16.44 0.20
N GLU A 121 15.05 17.28 1.23
CA GLU A 121 15.39 18.72 1.19
C GLU A 121 16.87 18.92 0.85
N ARG A 122 17.78 18.30 1.61
CA ARG A 122 19.22 18.52 1.47
C ARG A 122 19.79 18.00 0.15
N ALA A 123 19.16 16.99 -0.43
CA ALA A 123 19.56 16.43 -1.71
C ALA A 123 18.90 17.12 -2.91
N GLY A 124 18.06 18.14 -2.68
CA GLY A 124 17.42 18.93 -3.74
C GLY A 124 16.28 18.21 -4.46
N PHE A 125 15.69 17.17 -3.85
CA PHE A 125 14.60 16.42 -4.47
C PHE A 125 13.31 17.24 -4.50
N ILE A 126 13.01 17.99 -3.43
CA ILE A 126 11.73 18.71 -3.28
C ILE A 126 11.53 19.74 -4.40
N GLU A 127 12.58 20.45 -4.78
CA GLU A 127 12.57 21.44 -5.85
C GLU A 127 12.40 20.83 -7.24
N SER A 128 12.73 19.54 -7.38
CA SER A 128 12.68 18.79 -8.64
C SER A 128 11.46 17.89 -8.78
N PHE A 129 10.64 17.74 -7.72
CA PHE A 129 9.46 16.88 -7.74
C PHE A 129 8.46 17.30 -8.80
N ASP A 130 8.02 16.32 -9.58
CA ASP A 130 6.79 16.44 -10.33
C ASP A 130 5.57 16.16 -9.43
N HIS A 131 4.37 16.16 -10.01
CA HIS A 131 3.15 15.88 -9.27
C HIS A 131 3.08 14.46 -8.71
N GLU A 132 3.63 13.46 -9.40
CA GLU A 132 3.64 12.06 -8.94
C GLU A 132 4.60 11.88 -7.74
N ASP A 133 5.72 12.61 -7.75
CA ASP A 133 6.70 12.58 -6.66
C ASP A 133 6.22 13.32 -5.43
N ALA A 134 5.63 14.50 -5.61
CA ALA A 134 5.02 15.24 -4.51
C ALA A 134 3.84 14.46 -3.89
N ASN A 135 3.05 13.77 -4.71
CA ASN A 135 1.98 12.91 -4.22
C ASN A 135 2.53 11.70 -3.45
N PHE A 136 3.55 11.03 -3.97
CA PHE A 136 4.14 9.87 -3.30
C PHE A 136 4.83 10.23 -1.98
N TRP A 137 5.74 11.22 -1.98
CA TRP A 137 6.55 11.53 -0.80
C TRP A 137 5.81 12.37 0.22
N LEU A 138 5.03 13.35 -0.22
CA LEU A 138 4.43 14.36 0.66
C LEU A 138 2.92 14.18 0.81
N HIS A 139 2.33 13.20 0.12
CA HIS A 139 0.87 12.98 0.08
C HIS A 139 0.11 14.26 -0.29
N LYS A 140 0.74 15.13 -1.09
CA LYS A 140 0.10 16.32 -1.62
C LYS A 140 -0.89 15.87 -2.71
N GLU A 141 -2.16 16.19 -2.50
CA GLU A 141 -3.17 15.95 -3.53
C GLU A 141 -2.85 16.79 -4.77
N VAL A 142 -3.14 16.24 -5.94
CA VAL A 142 -3.12 17.01 -7.18
C VAL A 142 -4.37 17.88 -7.16
N THR A 143 -4.24 19.10 -6.62
CA THR A 143 -5.28 20.12 -6.81
C THR A 143 -5.22 20.53 -8.29
N LEU A 144 -6.12 19.96 -9.09
CA LEU A 144 -6.30 20.28 -10.52
C LEU A 144 -6.81 21.70 -10.72
#